data_AF-A0A442J7B8-F1
#
_entry.id   AF-A0A442J7B8-F1
#
_cell.length_a   1.000
_cell.length_b   1.000
_cell.length_c   1.000
_cell.angle_alpha   90.00
_cell.angle_beta   90.00
_cell.angle_gamma   90.00
#
_symmetry.space_group_name_H-M   'P 1'
#
loop_
_entity.id
_entity.type
_entity.pdbx_description
1 polymer ?
#
loop_
_entity_poly.entity_id
_entity_poly.type
_entity_poly.pdbx_seq_one_letter_code
_entity_poly.pdbx_strand_id
1 'polypeptide(L)'
;MNPLPEIRLASTRPALDARPLEKRVGLIALATDHTSEVDFRRMVASERIGVYVARIPYANPTTPENLRKMQPSLSAGAALILPDEPLDAICYSCTSASVVIGDAEVEAAIQAAKPNVPVVTPPMAGVRGLKALGVKRISILTPYTVETSRPMATYFAAHGFDIESFTCLGFEDDREMARIAPASLVELARKATHAQADALFVSCTALRAALAVPAMEQAIGRPVVTSNQASAWNCLRLCGDDAPRPEFGRLMTKPLAQ
;
A
#
# COMPACT_ATOMS: atom_id res chain seq x y z
N MET A 1 -7.49 -55.55 9.07
CA MET A 1 -7.77 -54.25 8.41
C MET A 1 -8.59 -54.56 7.17
N ASN A 2 -9.72 -53.88 6.98
CA ASN A 2 -10.50 -54.05 5.76
C ASN A 2 -9.74 -53.44 4.56
N PRO A 3 -9.79 -54.07 3.38
CA PRO A 3 -9.16 -53.51 2.19
C PRO A 3 -9.81 -52.17 1.82
N LEU A 4 -8.99 -51.22 1.39
CA LEU A 4 -9.46 -49.93 0.87
C LEU A 4 -10.22 -50.14 -0.46
N PRO A 5 -11.17 -49.25 -0.79
CA PRO A 5 -11.86 -49.30 -2.08
C PRO A 5 -10.90 -49.03 -3.25
N GLU A 6 -11.29 -49.49 -4.44
CA GLU A 6 -10.58 -49.23 -5.68
C GLU A 6 -10.62 -47.74 -6.04
N ILE A 7 -9.46 -47.13 -6.24
CA ILE A 7 -9.33 -45.73 -6.68
C ILE A 7 -9.51 -45.69 -8.20
N ARG A 8 -10.52 -44.94 -8.67
CA ARG A 8 -10.83 -44.80 -10.11
C ARG A 8 -10.78 -43.34 -10.55
N LEU A 9 -10.26 -43.13 -11.76
CA LEU A 9 -10.29 -41.83 -12.42
C LEU A 9 -11.68 -41.60 -13.04
N ALA A 10 -12.22 -40.39 -12.90
CA ALA A 10 -13.46 -40.01 -13.58
C ALA A 10 -13.30 -40.09 -15.11
N SER A 11 -14.35 -40.53 -15.81
CA SER A 11 -14.33 -40.73 -17.26
C SER A 11 -14.29 -39.43 -18.06
N THR A 12 -14.64 -38.30 -17.43
CA THR A 12 -14.64 -36.97 -18.04
C THR A 12 -14.02 -35.95 -17.10
N ARG A 13 -13.31 -34.98 -17.67
CA ARG A 13 -12.81 -33.82 -16.91
C ARG A 13 -13.91 -32.75 -16.87
N PRO A 14 -14.09 -32.04 -15.73
CA PRO A 14 -14.98 -30.90 -15.67
C PRO A 14 -14.49 -29.76 -16.57
N ALA A 15 -15.42 -28.90 -16.99
CA ALA A 15 -15.07 -27.64 -17.64
C ALA A 15 -14.23 -26.77 -16.69
N LEU A 16 -13.32 -25.99 -17.26
CA LEU A 16 -12.48 -25.06 -16.52
C LEU A 16 -12.89 -23.63 -16.87
N ASP A 17 -13.10 -22.81 -15.85
CA ASP A 17 -13.17 -21.36 -16.02
C ASP A 17 -11.80 -20.82 -16.44
N ALA A 18 -11.77 -19.68 -17.13
CA ALA A 18 -10.51 -19.07 -17.58
C ALA A 18 -9.60 -18.69 -16.40
N ARG A 19 -10.20 -18.25 -15.28
CA ARG A 19 -9.52 -17.94 -14.01
C ARG A 19 -10.49 -18.16 -12.84
N PRO A 20 -10.01 -18.51 -11.63
CA PRO A 20 -10.86 -18.60 -10.44
C PRO A 20 -11.46 -17.26 -9.99
N LEU A 21 -10.75 -16.15 -10.24
CA LEU A 21 -11.21 -14.78 -9.99
C LEU A 21 -10.83 -13.93 -11.20
N GLU A 22 -11.70 -12.97 -11.56
CA GLU A 22 -11.52 -12.12 -12.74
C GLU A 22 -10.22 -11.31 -12.66
N LYS A 23 -9.93 -10.79 -11.46
CA LYS A 23 -8.82 -9.88 -11.20
C LYS A 23 -7.92 -10.41 -10.09
N ARG A 24 -6.61 -10.17 -10.20
CA ARG A 24 -5.60 -10.66 -9.25
C ARG A 24 -4.61 -9.56 -8.91
N VAL A 25 -4.54 -9.21 -7.63
CA VAL A 25 -3.58 -8.25 -7.07
C VAL A 25 -2.54 -8.99 -6.24
N GLY A 26 -1.27 -8.83 -6.59
CA GLY A 26 -0.16 -9.26 -5.75
C GLY A 26 0.17 -8.21 -4.69
N LEU A 27 0.55 -8.66 -3.49
CA LEU A 27 1.03 -7.81 -2.41
C LEU A 27 2.36 -8.36 -1.89
N ILE A 28 3.43 -7.58 -2.05
CA ILE A 28 4.72 -7.87 -1.42
C ILE A 28 4.74 -7.13 -0.08
N ALA A 29 4.47 -7.85 1.00
CA ALA A 29 4.47 -7.34 2.36
C ALA A 29 5.81 -7.60 3.06
N LEU A 30 6.07 -6.90 4.16
CA LEU A 30 7.21 -7.19 5.01
C LEU A 30 6.92 -8.41 5.88
N ALA A 31 7.96 -9.16 6.25
CA ALA A 31 7.83 -10.28 7.19
C ALA A 31 7.23 -9.87 8.55
N THR A 32 7.38 -8.59 8.92
CA THR A 32 6.87 -7.95 10.13
C THR A 32 5.53 -7.22 9.92
N ASP A 33 4.88 -7.33 8.76
CA ASP A 33 3.62 -6.64 8.48
C ASP A 33 2.46 -7.16 9.33
N HIS A 34 1.78 -6.24 10.03
CA HIS A 34 0.56 -6.49 10.81
C HIS A 34 -0.67 -5.82 10.18
N THR A 35 -0.49 -4.95 9.18
CA THR A 35 -1.51 -3.97 8.81
C THR A 35 -1.85 -4.01 7.32
N SER A 36 -0.86 -4.04 6.42
CA SER A 36 -1.08 -3.94 4.98
C SER A 36 -1.93 -5.09 4.43
N GLU A 37 -1.62 -6.32 4.80
CA GLU A 37 -2.37 -7.50 4.36
C GLU A 37 -3.84 -7.44 4.81
N VAL A 38 -4.06 -7.03 6.07
CA VAL A 38 -5.40 -6.90 6.65
C VAL A 38 -6.18 -5.76 5.97
N ASP A 39 -5.51 -4.65 5.67
CA ASP A 39 -6.09 -3.51 4.97
C ASP A 39 -6.46 -3.85 3.51
N PHE A 40 -5.61 -4.58 2.79
CA PHE A 40 -5.91 -5.07 1.44
C PHE A 40 -7.05 -6.10 1.46
N ARG A 41 -7.09 -6.99 2.45
CA ARG A 41 -8.23 -7.90 2.64
C ARG A 41 -9.55 -7.14 2.84
N ARG A 42 -9.51 -5.99 3.53
CA ARG A 42 -10.69 -5.18 3.82
C ARG A 42 -11.13 -4.29 2.65
N MET A 43 -10.18 -3.71 1.92
CA MET A 43 -10.46 -2.69 0.90
C MET A 43 -10.44 -3.22 -0.54
N VAL A 44 -9.64 -4.25 -0.83
CA VAL A 44 -9.36 -4.71 -2.21
C VAL A 44 -9.99 -6.06 -2.51
N ALA A 45 -9.84 -7.03 -1.59
CA ALA A 45 -10.34 -8.39 -1.82
C ALA A 45 -11.87 -8.42 -1.96
N SER A 46 -12.36 -9.16 -2.94
CA SER A 46 -13.79 -9.36 -3.22
C SER A 46 -14.00 -10.66 -4.01
N GLU A 47 -15.26 -10.99 -4.32
CA GLU A 47 -15.60 -12.08 -5.25
C GLU A 47 -15.07 -11.85 -6.68
N ARG A 48 -14.65 -10.62 -7.01
CA ARG A 48 -14.06 -10.26 -8.31
C ARG A 48 -12.53 -10.18 -8.28
N ILE A 49 -11.96 -9.71 -7.16
CA ILE A 49 -10.53 -9.38 -7.02
C ILE A 49 -9.90 -10.25 -5.93
N GLY A 50 -8.96 -11.12 -6.33
CA GLY A 50 -8.11 -11.87 -5.41
C GLY A 50 -6.91 -11.07 -4.96
N VAL A 51 -6.54 -11.20 -3.68
CA VAL A 51 -5.29 -10.63 -3.11
C VAL A 51 -4.36 -11.77 -2.72
N TYR A 52 -3.15 -11.77 -3.25
CA TYR A 52 -2.15 -12.83 -3.07
C TYR A 52 -0.87 -12.25 -2.50
N VAL A 53 -0.45 -12.73 -1.32
CA VAL A 53 0.59 -12.08 -0.53
C VAL A 53 1.87 -12.92 -0.52
N ALA A 54 3.00 -12.28 -0.79
CA ALA A 54 4.32 -12.80 -0.46
C ALA A 54 4.98 -11.87 0.57
N ARG A 55 5.71 -12.45 1.54
CA ARG A 55 6.45 -11.71 2.54
C ARG A 55 7.94 -11.72 2.23
N ILE A 56 8.59 -10.57 2.33
CA ILE A 56 10.05 -10.45 2.20
C ILE A 56 10.71 -10.15 3.56
N PRO A 57 11.98 -10.55 3.76
CA PRO A 57 12.72 -10.21 4.97
C PRO A 57 12.85 -8.69 5.14
N TYR A 58 12.70 -8.24 6.38
CA TYR A 58 12.96 -6.86 6.81
C TYR A 58 13.50 -6.89 8.25
N ALA A 59 14.38 -5.94 8.56
CA ALA A 59 14.98 -5.81 9.88
C ALA A 59 14.82 -4.37 10.40
N ASN A 60 14.31 -4.24 11.63
CA ASN A 60 14.37 -3.00 12.38
C ASN A 60 15.80 -2.75 12.92
N PRO A 61 16.18 -1.51 13.22
CA PRO A 61 15.40 -0.27 13.11
C PRO A 61 15.13 0.17 11.66
N THR A 62 14.10 1.00 11.47
CA THR A 62 13.63 1.55 10.18
C THR A 62 14.59 2.63 9.66
N THR A 63 15.86 2.30 9.49
CA THR A 63 16.90 3.20 8.97
C THR A 63 16.95 3.15 7.44
N PRO A 64 17.40 4.22 6.76
CA PRO A 64 17.59 4.20 5.31
C PRO A 64 18.44 3.00 4.82
N GLU A 65 19.48 2.63 5.57
CA GLU A 65 20.33 1.48 5.25
C GLU A 65 19.53 0.16 5.25
N ASN A 66 18.77 -0.11 6.30
CA ASN A 66 17.98 -1.35 6.41
C ASN A 66 16.84 -1.39 5.39
N LEU A 67 16.25 -0.24 5.08
CA LEU A 67 15.23 -0.12 4.03
C LEU A 67 15.81 -0.47 2.65
N ARG A 68 17.02 -0.01 2.34
CA ARG A 68 17.68 -0.28 1.06
C ARG A 68 18.02 -1.76 0.88
N LYS A 69 18.39 -2.46 1.96
CA LYS A 69 18.71 -3.91 1.97
C LYS A 69 17.57 -4.81 1.51
N MET A 70 16.34 -4.30 1.45
CA MET A 70 15.19 -5.07 0.95
C MET A 70 15.16 -5.22 -0.58
N GLN A 71 15.80 -4.32 -1.34
CA GLN A 71 15.69 -4.30 -2.80
C GLN A 71 16.01 -5.66 -3.45
N PRO A 72 17.08 -6.39 -3.06
CA PRO A 72 17.41 -7.69 -3.66
C PRO A 72 16.35 -8.78 -3.43
N SER A 73 15.48 -8.62 -2.41
CA SER A 73 14.43 -9.58 -2.10
C SER A 73 13.15 -9.38 -2.91
N LEU A 74 13.00 -8.24 -3.61
CA LEU A 74 11.77 -7.90 -4.32
C LEU A 74 11.46 -8.87 -5.46
N SER A 75 12.46 -9.21 -6.30
CA SER A 75 12.26 -10.14 -7.42
C SER A 75 11.88 -11.54 -6.92
N ALA A 76 12.56 -12.03 -5.89
CA ALA A 76 12.25 -13.32 -5.29
C ALA A 76 10.84 -13.33 -4.65
N GLY A 77 10.47 -12.26 -3.94
CA GLY A 77 9.13 -12.10 -3.37
C GLY A 77 8.04 -12.08 -4.44
N ALA A 78 8.25 -11.34 -5.54
CA ALA A 78 7.31 -11.28 -6.66
C ALA A 78 7.15 -12.63 -7.37
N ALA A 79 8.23 -13.40 -7.53
CA ALA A 79 8.21 -14.72 -8.17
C ALA A 79 7.35 -15.75 -7.42
N LEU A 80 7.20 -15.60 -6.09
CA LEU A 80 6.36 -16.49 -5.27
C LEU A 80 4.86 -16.24 -5.44
N ILE A 81 4.45 -15.09 -5.99
CA ILE A 81 3.04 -14.76 -6.16
C ILE A 81 2.51 -15.38 -7.46
N LEU A 82 1.72 -16.45 -7.33
CA LEU A 82 1.10 -17.18 -8.43
C LEU A 82 2.07 -17.43 -9.62
N PRO A 83 3.05 -18.33 -9.47
CA PRO A 83 4.01 -18.63 -10.54
C PRO A 83 3.31 -18.89 -11.88
N ASP A 84 3.90 -18.39 -12.97
CA ASP A 84 3.39 -18.51 -14.35
C ASP A 84 2.01 -17.89 -14.65
N GLU A 85 1.37 -17.27 -13.66
CA GLU A 85 0.08 -16.60 -13.83
C GLU A 85 0.24 -15.07 -13.95
N PRO A 86 -0.58 -14.44 -14.81
CA PRO A 86 -0.65 -12.98 -14.90
C PRO A 86 -1.38 -12.38 -13.69
N LEU A 87 -0.94 -11.18 -13.32
CA LEU A 87 -1.52 -10.34 -12.27
C LEU A 87 -1.93 -9.00 -12.90
N ASP A 88 -3.02 -8.40 -12.40
CA ASP A 88 -3.50 -7.10 -12.86
C ASP A 88 -2.72 -5.94 -12.22
N ALA A 89 -2.16 -6.16 -11.02
CA ALA A 89 -1.23 -5.24 -10.36
C ALA A 89 -0.40 -5.95 -9.28
N ILE A 90 0.76 -5.40 -8.94
CA ILE A 90 1.53 -5.78 -7.75
C ILE A 90 1.84 -4.54 -6.92
N CYS A 91 1.49 -4.56 -5.64
CA CYS A 91 1.88 -3.53 -4.69
C CYS A 91 3.07 -3.99 -3.83
N TYR A 92 4.15 -3.20 -3.79
CA TYR A 92 5.20 -3.35 -2.77
C TYR A 92 4.84 -2.50 -1.54
N SER A 93 4.43 -3.15 -0.45
CA SER A 93 3.84 -2.47 0.71
C SER A 93 4.85 -1.94 1.72
N CYS A 94 5.72 -1.03 1.29
CA CYS A 94 6.57 -0.26 2.20
C CYS A 94 6.84 1.15 1.69
N THR A 95 6.27 2.16 2.37
CA THR A 95 6.39 3.55 1.94
C THR A 95 7.82 4.07 2.01
N SER A 96 8.45 3.94 3.17
CA SER A 96 9.81 4.46 3.41
C SER A 96 10.84 3.76 2.52
N ALA A 97 10.75 2.44 2.35
CA ALA A 97 11.64 1.73 1.45
C ALA A 97 11.43 2.10 -0.02
N SER A 98 10.19 2.29 -0.47
CA SER A 98 9.93 2.75 -1.84
C SER A 98 10.56 4.12 -2.10
N VAL A 99 10.53 5.03 -1.14
CA VAL A 99 11.22 6.32 -1.25
C VAL A 99 12.75 6.16 -1.28
N VAL A 100 13.31 5.27 -0.45
CA VAL A 100 14.76 5.06 -0.35
C VAL A 100 15.34 4.28 -1.53
N ILE A 101 14.62 3.26 -2.02
CA ILE A 101 15.00 2.43 -3.16
C ILE A 101 14.71 3.17 -4.48
N GLY A 102 13.62 3.93 -4.53
CA GLY A 102 13.11 4.59 -5.73
C GLY A 102 12.10 3.73 -6.48
N ASP A 103 11.01 4.35 -6.95
CA ASP A 103 9.89 3.66 -7.59
C ASP A 103 10.33 2.85 -8.83
N ALA A 104 11.22 3.42 -9.66
CA ALA A 104 11.71 2.77 -10.87
C ALA A 104 12.55 1.51 -10.56
N GLU A 105 13.34 1.52 -9.49
CA GLU A 105 14.12 0.35 -9.07
C GLU A 105 13.22 -0.75 -8.49
N VAL A 106 12.18 -0.37 -7.74
CA VAL A 106 11.16 -1.32 -7.26
C VAL A 106 10.42 -1.94 -8.44
N GLU A 107 9.99 -1.12 -9.40
CA GLU A 107 9.31 -1.59 -10.61
C GLU A 107 10.17 -2.57 -11.41
N ALA A 108 11.42 -2.21 -11.69
CA ALA A 108 12.35 -3.07 -12.42
C ALA A 108 12.57 -4.41 -11.72
N ALA A 109 12.74 -4.40 -10.38
CA ALA A 109 12.94 -5.64 -9.62
C ALA A 109 11.71 -6.55 -9.65
N ILE A 110 10.50 -6.00 -9.55
CA ILE A 110 9.26 -6.77 -9.62
C ILE A 110 9.03 -7.30 -11.03
N GLN A 111 9.22 -6.46 -12.06
CA GLN A 111 9.01 -6.85 -13.45
C GLN A 111 10.04 -7.86 -13.96
N ALA A 112 11.21 -7.95 -13.33
CA ALA A 112 12.16 -9.04 -13.60
C ALA A 112 11.56 -10.43 -13.33
N ALA A 113 10.65 -10.56 -12.36
CA ALA A 113 9.94 -11.81 -12.06
C ALA A 113 8.52 -11.86 -12.67
N LYS A 114 7.91 -10.71 -12.91
CA LYS A 114 6.54 -10.56 -13.42
C LYS A 114 6.51 -9.54 -14.56
N PRO A 115 6.96 -9.91 -15.78
CA PRO A 115 7.09 -8.98 -16.89
C PRO A 115 5.81 -8.21 -17.19
N ASN A 116 5.93 -6.90 -17.43
CA ASN A 116 4.84 -5.98 -17.79
C ASN A 116 3.73 -5.80 -16.75
N VAL A 117 3.87 -6.34 -15.53
CA VAL A 117 2.87 -6.12 -14.48
C VAL A 117 2.87 -4.66 -14.05
N PRO A 118 1.70 -4.01 -13.91
CA PRO A 118 1.60 -2.70 -13.27
C PRO A 118 2.10 -2.76 -11.83
N VAL A 119 3.10 -1.95 -11.50
CA VAL A 119 3.67 -1.88 -10.14
C VAL A 119 3.12 -0.68 -9.39
N VAL A 120 2.74 -0.92 -8.13
CA VAL A 120 2.28 0.10 -7.19
C VAL A 120 3.23 0.20 -6.02
N THR A 121 3.73 1.40 -5.75
CA THR A 121 4.39 1.75 -4.50
C THR A 121 3.51 2.73 -3.71
N PRO A 122 3.47 2.66 -2.36
CA PRO A 122 2.69 3.57 -1.54
C PRO A 122 2.98 5.07 -1.74
N PRO A 123 4.24 5.54 -1.88
CA PRO A 123 4.48 6.98 -2.07
C PRO A 123 3.96 7.45 -3.43
N MET A 124 4.14 6.64 -4.49
CA MET A 124 3.59 6.93 -5.83
C MET A 124 2.07 6.96 -5.81
N ALA A 125 1.43 5.99 -5.16
CA ALA A 125 -0.01 5.96 -5.01
C ALA A 125 -0.52 7.17 -4.21
N GLY A 126 0.22 7.60 -3.18
CA GLY A 126 -0.02 8.82 -2.43
C GLY A 126 0.02 10.07 -3.31
N VAL A 127 1.06 10.22 -4.14
CA VAL A 127 1.17 11.31 -5.13
C VAL A 127 -0.02 11.32 -6.09
N ARG A 128 -0.34 10.17 -6.68
CA ARG A 128 -1.49 10.04 -7.61
C ARG A 128 -2.81 10.38 -6.92
N GLY A 129 -3.00 9.92 -5.69
CA GLY A 129 -4.22 10.17 -4.93
C GLY A 129 -4.39 11.63 -4.55
N LEU A 130 -3.32 12.29 -4.09
CA LEU A 130 -3.31 13.72 -3.83
C LEU A 130 -3.62 14.51 -5.12
N LYS A 131 -2.99 14.18 -6.26
CA LYS A 131 -3.30 14.81 -7.55
C LYS A 131 -4.75 14.59 -7.99
N ALA A 132 -5.31 13.40 -7.80
CA ALA A 132 -6.71 13.10 -8.11
C ALA A 132 -7.71 13.89 -7.22
N LEU A 133 -7.26 14.35 -6.05
CA LEU A 133 -8.01 15.24 -5.18
C LEU A 133 -7.81 16.73 -5.52
N GLY A 134 -6.95 17.06 -6.49
CA GLY A 134 -6.67 18.43 -6.90
C GLY A 134 -5.89 19.25 -5.87
N VAL A 135 -5.12 18.59 -5.00
CA VAL A 135 -4.40 19.26 -3.90
C VAL A 135 -3.00 19.68 -4.32
N LYS A 136 -2.49 20.79 -3.78
CA LYS A 136 -1.13 21.28 -4.06
C LYS A 136 -0.31 21.48 -2.78
N ARG A 137 -0.91 22.07 -1.75
CA ARG A 137 -0.26 22.28 -0.45
C ARG A 137 -0.62 21.13 0.48
N ILE A 138 0.39 20.48 1.07
CA ILE A 138 0.16 19.31 1.92
C ILE A 138 0.88 19.42 3.25
N SER A 139 0.29 18.81 4.25
CA SER A 139 0.98 18.41 5.48
C SER A 139 1.33 16.93 5.39
N ILE A 140 2.46 16.54 5.97
CA ILE A 140 2.90 15.14 6.02
C ILE A 140 3.04 14.71 7.47
N LEU A 141 2.39 13.61 7.85
CA LEU A 141 2.56 12.92 9.12
C LEU A 141 3.23 11.57 8.89
N THR A 142 4.32 11.31 9.61
CA THR A 142 5.10 10.08 9.52
C THR A 142 5.35 9.53 10.92
N PRO A 143 5.38 8.19 11.12
CA PRO A 143 5.71 7.65 12.42
C PRO A 143 7.23 7.58 12.68
N TYR A 144 8.05 7.73 11.64
CA TYR A 144 9.48 7.47 11.68
C TYR A 144 10.30 8.53 12.43
N THR A 145 11.61 8.31 12.54
CA THR A 145 12.60 9.32 12.92
C THR A 145 12.76 10.39 11.84
N VAL A 146 13.37 11.53 12.21
CA VAL A 146 13.68 12.62 11.27
C VAL A 146 14.55 12.14 10.11
N GLU A 147 15.54 11.29 10.39
CA GLU A 147 16.46 10.75 9.39
C GLU A 147 15.71 9.97 8.30
N THR A 148 14.85 9.03 8.71
CA THR A 148 14.05 8.20 7.81
C THR A 148 12.99 8.99 7.06
N SER A 149 12.49 10.07 7.66
CA SER A 149 11.44 10.89 7.08
C SER A 149 11.93 11.94 6.08
N ARG A 150 13.18 12.40 6.18
CA ARG A 150 13.74 13.45 5.30
C ARG A 150 13.67 13.12 3.80
N PRO A 151 13.96 11.89 3.34
CA PRO A 151 13.80 11.52 1.94
C PRO A 151 12.37 11.71 1.42
N MET A 152 11.37 11.53 2.27
CA MET A 152 9.96 11.65 1.89
C MET A 152 9.57 13.09 1.59
N ALA A 153 10.08 14.06 2.34
CA ALA A 153 9.88 15.47 2.02
C ALA A 153 10.43 15.81 0.62
N THR A 154 11.63 15.30 0.33
CA THR A 154 12.27 15.45 -1.00
C THR A 154 11.42 14.80 -2.10
N TYR A 155 10.92 13.59 -1.84
CA TYR A 155 10.07 12.86 -2.78
C TYR A 155 8.79 13.64 -3.15
N PHE A 156 8.02 14.10 -2.17
CA PHE A 156 6.78 14.84 -2.45
C PHE A 156 7.03 16.21 -3.08
N ALA A 157 8.07 16.92 -2.64
CA ALA A 157 8.47 18.19 -3.26
C ALA A 157 8.85 18.01 -4.73
N ALA A 158 9.62 16.97 -5.06
CA ALA A 158 9.98 16.64 -6.45
C ALA A 158 8.77 16.29 -7.33
N HIS A 159 7.66 15.86 -6.73
CA HIS A 159 6.40 15.59 -7.44
C HIS A 159 5.46 16.81 -7.54
N GLY A 160 5.92 17.98 -7.09
CA GLY A 160 5.24 19.27 -7.27
C GLY A 160 4.33 19.70 -6.13
N PHE A 161 4.49 19.12 -4.93
CA PHE A 161 3.73 19.52 -3.75
C PHE A 161 4.47 20.57 -2.92
N ASP A 162 3.71 21.55 -2.42
CA ASP A 162 4.17 22.52 -1.45
C ASP A 162 3.99 21.94 -0.04
N ILE A 163 5.09 21.64 0.67
CA ILE A 163 5.04 21.01 2.00
C ILE A 163 4.93 22.08 3.08
N GLU A 164 3.72 22.26 3.61
CA GLU A 164 3.38 23.26 4.62
C GLU A 164 3.80 22.87 6.03
N SER A 165 3.77 21.57 6.32
CA SER A 165 4.31 21.02 7.56
C SER A 165 4.72 19.57 7.36
N PHE A 166 5.71 19.16 8.16
CA PHE A 166 6.18 17.79 8.20
C PHE A 166 6.36 17.39 9.67
N THR A 167 5.61 16.37 10.11
CA THR A 167 5.65 15.86 11.48
C THR A 167 6.12 14.40 11.49
N CYS A 168 7.06 14.10 12.38
CA CYS A 168 7.61 12.77 12.59
C CYS A 168 7.43 12.36 14.06
N LEU A 169 7.02 11.11 14.32
CA LEU A 169 6.74 10.62 15.68
C LEU A 169 7.97 9.98 16.37
N GLY A 170 9.03 9.68 15.63
CA GLY A 170 10.29 9.21 16.19
C GLY A 170 10.39 7.70 16.44
N PHE A 171 9.47 6.88 15.92
CA PHE A 171 9.55 5.42 16.05
C PHE A 171 10.60 4.84 15.10
N GLU A 172 11.29 3.80 15.58
CA GLU A 172 12.26 3.04 14.79
C GLU A 172 11.75 1.65 14.43
N ASP A 173 10.71 1.16 15.12
CA ASP A 173 10.21 -0.20 14.98
C ASP A 173 8.79 -0.22 14.41
N ASP A 174 8.62 -0.84 13.24
CA ASP A 174 7.33 -0.94 12.56
C ASP A 174 6.23 -1.66 13.37
N ARG A 175 6.61 -2.56 14.27
CA ARG A 175 5.70 -3.28 15.18
C ARG A 175 5.15 -2.34 16.26
N GLU A 176 5.90 -1.33 16.66
CA GLU A 176 5.40 -0.27 17.55
C GLU A 176 4.45 0.66 16.79
N MET A 177 4.82 1.04 15.58
CA MET A 177 3.98 1.86 14.71
C MET A 177 2.62 1.20 14.45
N ALA A 178 2.60 -0.12 14.22
CA ALA A 178 1.37 -0.88 14.03
C ALA A 178 0.43 -0.87 15.25
N ARG A 179 0.99 -0.70 16.45
CA ARG A 179 0.23 -0.64 17.71
C ARG A 179 -0.32 0.74 18.02
N ILE A 180 0.10 1.80 17.32
CA ILE A 180 -0.52 3.13 17.45
C ILE A 180 -2.03 2.99 17.19
N ALA A 181 -2.84 3.48 18.13
CA ALA A 181 -4.28 3.34 18.06
C ALA A 181 -4.86 4.23 16.94
N PRO A 182 -5.83 3.74 16.15
CA PRO A 182 -6.49 4.56 15.12
C PRO A 182 -7.08 5.87 15.68
N ALA A 183 -7.62 5.84 16.90
CA ALA A 183 -8.12 7.04 17.57
C ALA A 183 -7.02 8.08 17.84
N SER A 184 -5.80 7.64 18.19
CA SER A 184 -4.66 8.55 18.38
C SER A 184 -4.24 9.23 17.08
N LEU A 185 -4.43 8.57 15.93
CA LEU A 185 -4.13 9.16 14.61
C LEU A 185 -5.03 10.36 14.30
N VAL A 186 -6.25 10.41 14.82
CA VAL A 186 -7.17 11.55 14.66
C VAL A 186 -6.60 12.80 15.33
N GLU A 187 -6.13 12.68 16.57
CA GLU A 187 -5.52 13.79 17.30
C GLU A 187 -4.16 14.19 16.69
N LEU A 188 -3.38 13.22 16.23
CA LEU A 188 -2.13 13.49 15.51
C LEU A 188 -2.39 14.21 14.18
N ALA A 189 -3.46 13.85 13.45
CA ALA A 189 -3.85 14.54 12.23
C ALA A 189 -4.20 16.01 12.50
N ARG A 190 -4.96 16.30 13.57
CA ARG A 190 -5.25 17.69 13.98
C ARG A 190 -3.99 18.50 14.24
N LYS A 191 -3.03 17.92 14.96
CA LYS A 191 -1.77 18.60 15.33
C LYS A 191 -0.81 18.78 14.16
N ALA A 192 -0.74 17.78 13.27
CA ALA A 192 0.19 17.79 12.14
C ALA A 192 -0.28 18.67 10.98
N THR A 193 -1.58 18.90 10.83
CA THR A 193 -2.14 19.63 9.69
C THR A 193 -1.95 21.13 9.84
N HIS A 194 -1.13 21.72 8.96
CA HIS A 194 -0.88 23.15 8.92
C HIS A 194 -2.12 23.91 8.42
N ALA A 195 -2.35 25.13 8.90
CA ALA A 195 -3.51 25.93 8.53
C ALA A 195 -3.62 26.21 7.02
N GLN A 196 -2.50 26.22 6.29
CA GLN A 196 -2.47 26.46 4.83
C GLN A 196 -2.48 25.17 3.98
N ALA A 197 -2.35 23.99 4.58
CA ALA A 197 -2.38 22.73 3.83
C ALA A 197 -3.77 22.44 3.29
N ASP A 198 -3.86 22.01 2.03
CA ASP A 198 -5.12 21.58 1.39
C ASP A 198 -5.52 20.16 1.82
N ALA A 199 -4.54 19.31 2.16
CA ALA A 199 -4.73 17.94 2.61
C ALA A 199 -3.61 17.45 3.54
N LEU A 200 -3.86 16.34 4.22
CA LEU A 200 -2.87 15.61 5.02
C LEU A 200 -2.50 14.29 4.35
N PHE A 201 -1.21 14.04 4.17
CA PHE A 201 -0.69 12.71 3.85
C PHE A 201 -0.19 12.02 5.13
N VAL A 202 -0.76 10.87 5.47
CA VAL A 202 -0.30 10.01 6.58
C VAL A 202 0.50 8.85 6.01
N SER A 203 1.82 8.93 6.17
CA SER A 203 2.75 7.95 5.65
C SER A 203 2.94 6.78 6.60
N CYS A 204 3.25 5.62 6.01
CA CYS A 204 3.62 4.33 6.58
C CYS A 204 2.53 3.28 6.38
N THR A 205 2.95 2.12 5.88
CA THR A 205 2.08 0.97 5.66
C THR A 205 1.82 0.16 6.94
N ALA A 206 2.68 0.30 7.96
CA ALA A 206 2.46 -0.31 9.28
C ALA A 206 1.38 0.40 10.09
N LEU A 207 1.13 1.70 9.87
CA LEU A 207 0.08 2.43 10.58
C LEU A 207 -1.30 1.91 10.17
N ARG A 208 -2.17 1.66 11.17
CA ARG A 208 -3.61 1.38 10.97
C ARG A 208 -4.40 2.65 10.59
N ALA A 209 -3.81 3.49 9.74
CA ALA A 209 -4.32 4.80 9.37
C ALA A 209 -5.52 4.72 8.41
N ALA A 210 -5.58 3.69 7.56
CA ALA A 210 -6.72 3.48 6.66
C ALA A 210 -8.06 3.37 7.40
N LEU A 211 -8.05 2.79 8.62
CA LEU A 211 -9.22 2.68 9.50
C LEU A 211 -9.70 4.02 10.06
N ALA A 212 -8.81 5.02 10.12
CA ALA A 212 -9.09 6.30 10.76
C ALA A 212 -9.38 7.42 9.74
N VAL A 213 -9.33 7.14 8.43
CA VAL A 213 -9.43 8.19 7.40
C VAL A 213 -10.67 9.06 7.53
N PRO A 214 -11.90 8.52 7.59
CA PRO A 214 -13.09 9.38 7.70
C PRO A 214 -13.07 10.25 8.96
N ALA A 215 -12.60 9.70 10.09
CA ALA A 215 -12.50 10.43 11.35
C ALA A 215 -11.41 11.51 11.31
N MET A 216 -10.27 11.25 10.66
CA MET A 216 -9.23 12.24 10.41
C MET A 216 -9.76 13.36 9.50
N GLU A 217 -10.41 13.02 8.38
CA GLU A 217 -11.01 13.99 7.46
C GLU A 217 -12.06 14.87 8.14
N GLN A 218 -12.93 14.27 8.96
CA GLN A 218 -13.91 15.01 9.77
C GLN A 218 -13.21 15.93 10.77
N ALA A 219 -12.14 15.46 11.41
CA ALA A 219 -11.43 16.24 12.41
C ALA A 219 -10.74 17.48 11.83
N ILE A 220 -10.11 17.35 10.65
CA ILE A 220 -9.35 18.45 10.04
C ILE A 220 -10.14 19.24 8.98
N GLY A 221 -11.31 18.75 8.57
CA GLY A 221 -12.16 19.36 7.54
C GLY A 221 -11.64 19.24 6.11
N ARG A 222 -10.56 18.48 5.89
CA ARG A 222 -9.78 18.40 4.64
C ARG A 222 -9.54 16.95 4.25
N PRO A 223 -9.26 16.65 2.97
CA PRO A 223 -8.94 15.29 2.54
C PRO A 223 -7.72 14.73 3.29
N VAL A 224 -7.76 13.43 3.56
CA VAL A 224 -6.65 12.68 4.13
C VAL A 224 -6.32 11.52 3.20
N VAL A 225 -5.04 11.40 2.87
CA VAL A 225 -4.51 10.29 2.06
C VAL A 225 -3.54 9.50 2.91
N THR A 226 -3.74 8.18 3.00
CA THR A 226 -2.81 7.29 3.73
C THR A 226 -2.09 6.35 2.78
N SER A 227 -0.93 5.83 3.18
CA SER A 227 -0.15 4.89 2.35
C SER A 227 -0.97 3.64 1.92
N ASN A 228 -1.66 2.98 2.86
CA ASN A 228 -2.43 1.78 2.55
C ASN A 228 -3.69 2.08 1.74
N GLN A 229 -4.43 3.13 2.12
CA GLN A 229 -5.63 3.57 1.40
C GLN A 229 -5.30 3.94 -0.05
N ALA A 230 -4.23 4.72 -0.27
CA ALA A 230 -3.84 5.14 -1.61
C ALA A 230 -3.39 3.95 -2.47
N SER A 231 -2.63 3.02 -1.89
CA SER A 231 -2.20 1.81 -2.59
C SER A 231 -3.39 0.92 -2.97
N ALA A 232 -4.32 0.72 -2.05
CA ALA A 232 -5.56 -0.03 -2.31
C ALA A 232 -6.42 0.66 -3.38
N TRP A 233 -6.61 1.97 -3.28
CA TRP A 233 -7.30 2.78 -4.29
C TRP A 233 -6.66 2.61 -5.67
N ASN A 234 -5.34 2.74 -5.79
CA ASN A 234 -4.66 2.59 -7.07
C ASN A 234 -4.84 1.18 -7.63
N CYS A 235 -4.72 0.13 -6.80
CA CYS A 235 -4.90 -1.25 -7.25
C CYS A 235 -6.33 -1.52 -7.74
N LEU A 236 -7.35 -1.04 -7.02
CA LEU A 236 -8.76 -1.15 -7.43
C LEU A 236 -8.98 -0.53 -8.81
N ARG A 237 -8.47 0.69 -9.04
CA ARG A 237 -8.62 1.38 -10.33
C ARG A 237 -7.88 0.66 -11.46
N LEU A 238 -6.70 0.11 -11.22
CA LEU A 238 -5.99 -0.74 -12.21
C LEU A 238 -6.77 -2.02 -12.55
N CYS A 239 -7.54 -2.55 -11.59
CA CYS A 239 -8.44 -3.67 -11.84
C CYS A 239 -9.76 -3.28 -12.54
N GLY A 240 -9.97 -2.00 -12.88
CA GLY A 240 -11.23 -1.51 -13.46
C GLY A 240 -12.39 -1.51 -12.46
N ASP A 241 -12.10 -1.37 -11.17
CA ASP A 241 -13.08 -1.14 -10.12
C ASP A 241 -13.08 0.36 -9.76
N ASP A 242 -14.03 1.08 -10.35
CA ASP A 242 -14.27 2.51 -10.10
C ASP A 242 -15.36 2.76 -9.06
N ALA A 243 -15.83 1.72 -8.36
CA ALA A 243 -16.92 1.87 -7.39
C ALA A 243 -16.48 2.80 -6.23
N PRO A 244 -17.27 3.85 -5.92
CA PRO A 244 -16.94 4.76 -4.84
C PRO A 244 -17.11 4.05 -3.48
N ARG A 245 -16.14 4.22 -2.58
CA ARG A 245 -16.16 3.66 -1.22
C ARG A 245 -15.91 4.75 -0.17
N PRO A 246 -16.89 5.65 0.07
CA PRO A 246 -16.72 6.80 0.96
C PRO A 246 -16.41 6.42 2.42
N GLU A 247 -16.75 5.20 2.85
CA GLU A 247 -16.37 4.64 4.15
C GLU A 247 -14.85 4.53 4.35
N PHE A 248 -14.07 4.59 3.27
CA PHE A 248 -12.61 4.64 3.27
C PHE A 248 -12.06 6.02 2.90
N GLY A 249 -12.85 7.10 3.00
CA GLY A 249 -12.44 8.49 2.82
C GLY A 249 -12.57 9.04 1.40
N ARG A 250 -12.38 10.36 1.23
CA ARG A 250 -12.66 11.07 -0.04
C ARG A 250 -11.90 10.51 -1.24
N LEU A 251 -10.65 10.08 -1.06
CA LEU A 251 -9.83 9.50 -2.14
C LEU A 251 -10.53 8.33 -2.83
N MET A 252 -11.20 7.47 -2.07
CA MET A 252 -11.82 6.25 -2.58
C MET A 252 -13.06 6.50 -3.45
N THR A 253 -13.46 7.76 -3.62
CA THR A 253 -14.50 8.20 -4.55
C THR A 253 -13.93 8.77 -5.86
N LYS A 254 -12.61 8.90 -5.98
CA LYS A 254 -11.95 9.49 -7.15
C LYS A 254 -11.56 8.44 -8.20
N PRO A 255 -11.59 8.78 -9.50
CA PRO A 255 -10.98 7.97 -10.55
C PRO A 255 -9.45 8.11 -10.51
N LEU A 256 -8.73 7.12 -11.06
CA LEU A 256 -7.30 7.26 -11.34
C LEU A 256 -7.15 8.16 -12.57
N ALA A 257 -6.40 9.25 -12.47
CA ALA A 257 -6.09 10.08 -13.63
C ALA A 257 -5.25 9.27 -14.64
N GLN A 258 -5.63 9.35 -15.92
CA GLN A 258 -4.86 8.77 -17.03
C GLN A 258 -3.55 9.54 -17.24
#